data_AF-A0A946UJ86-F1
#
_entry.id   AF-A0A946UJ86-F1
#
_cell.length_a   1.000
_cell.length_b   1.000
_cell.length_c   1.000
_cell.angle_alpha   90.00
_cell.angle_beta   90.00
_cell.angle_gamma   90.00
#
_symmetry.space_group_name_H-M   'P 1'
#
loop_
_entity.id
_entity.type
_entity.pdbx_description
1 polymer ?
#
loop_
_entity_poly.entity_id
_entity_poly.type
_entity_poly.pdbx_seq_one_letter_code
_entity_poly.pdbx_strand_id
1 'polypeptide(L)'
;MHVRKFLALGLLALSLPAAAELRTITEVYEVDMPDLRLPSIEGGTVSFKTCSECEFRTLRVRSGARFVLNGKDVTLKKFTMAVSNVANREDLIIDVFHHLESNTVTALMVRV
;
A
#
# COMPACT_ATOMS: atom_id res chain seq x y z
N MET A 1 41.81 -25.19 34.24
CA MET A 1 41.56 -23.93 33.49
C MET A 1 40.78 -24.17 32.18
N HIS A 2 39.89 -25.17 32.11
CA HIS A 2 39.16 -25.53 30.88
C HIS A 2 37.66 -25.20 30.94
N VAL A 3 37.03 -25.21 32.13
CA VAL A 3 35.61 -24.90 32.33
C VAL A 3 35.22 -23.48 31.85
N ARG A 4 36.07 -22.48 32.12
CA ARG A 4 35.84 -21.09 31.65
C ARG A 4 35.83 -20.96 30.12
N LYS A 5 36.60 -21.78 29.41
CA LYS A 5 36.65 -21.78 27.93
C LYS A 5 35.38 -22.38 27.32
N PHE A 6 34.85 -23.44 27.94
CA PHE A 6 33.58 -24.05 27.51
C PHE A 6 32.36 -23.15 27.78
N LEU A 7 32.36 -22.41 28.88
CA LEU A 7 31.28 -21.48 29.21
C LEU A 7 31.17 -20.32 28.20
N ALA A 8 32.33 -19.78 27.76
CA ALA A 8 32.38 -18.71 26.77
C ALA A 8 31.90 -19.17 25.37
N LEU A 9 32.15 -20.42 25.00
CA LEU A 9 31.70 -20.98 23.72
C LEU A 9 30.18 -21.21 23.70
N GLY A 10 29.58 -21.59 24.84
CA GLY A 10 28.12 -21.75 24.97
C GLY A 10 27.35 -20.42 24.89
N LEU A 11 27.91 -19.32 25.41
CA LEU A 11 27.31 -17.99 25.32
C LEU A 11 27.31 -17.42 23.89
N LEU A 12 28.32 -17.74 23.07
CA LEU A 12 28.35 -17.35 21.65
C LEU A 12 27.33 -18.12 20.79
N ALA A 13 26.99 -19.37 21.16
CA ALA A 13 25.99 -20.15 20.44
C ALA A 13 24.55 -19.60 20.61
N LEU A 14 24.31 -18.81 21.66
CA LEU A 14 23.02 -18.15 21.92
C LEU A 14 22.85 -16.82 21.16
N SER A 15 23.92 -16.28 20.57
CA SER A 15 23.85 -15.03 19.79
C SER A 15 23.56 -15.27 18.30
N LEU A 16 22.99 -16.42 17.93
CA LEU A 16 22.41 -16.60 16.60
C LEU A 16 21.41 -15.46 16.41
N PRO A 17 21.56 -14.61 15.37
CA PRO A 17 20.52 -13.64 15.07
C PRO A 17 19.26 -14.45 14.82
N ALA A 18 18.24 -14.26 15.67
CA ALA A 18 16.90 -14.70 15.33
C ALA A 18 16.60 -14.07 13.98
N ALA A 19 16.55 -14.89 12.93
CA ALA A 19 16.14 -14.46 11.62
C ALA A 19 14.68 -14.03 11.76
N ALA A 20 14.47 -12.73 12.03
CA ALA A 20 13.14 -12.17 12.08
C ALA A 20 12.57 -12.30 10.68
N GLU A 21 11.56 -13.15 10.53
CA GLU A 21 10.85 -13.32 9.27
C GLU A 21 10.10 -12.02 8.98
N LEU A 22 10.65 -11.21 8.08
CA LEU A 22 10.02 -9.97 7.66
C LEU A 22 8.79 -10.32 6.82
N ARG A 23 7.62 -9.85 7.25
CA ARG A 23 6.36 -10.02 6.53
C ARG A 23 5.96 -8.72 5.89
N THR A 24 5.65 -8.76 4.59
CA THR A 24 5.06 -7.63 3.88
C THR A 24 3.64 -7.44 4.39
N ILE A 25 3.34 -6.26 4.93
CA ILE A 25 2.00 -5.90 5.43
C ILE A 25 1.29 -4.94 4.48
N THR A 26 2.04 -4.21 3.66
CA THR A 26 1.49 -3.25 2.69
C THR A 26 2.15 -3.42 1.33
N GLU A 27 1.32 -3.40 0.30
CA GLU A 27 1.71 -3.37 -1.10
C GLU A 27 1.18 -2.08 -1.73
N VAL A 28 1.94 -1.51 -2.67
CA VAL A 28 1.53 -0.31 -3.41
C VAL A 28 1.46 -0.67 -4.88
N TYR A 29 0.31 -0.38 -5.49
CA TYR A 29 0.12 -0.55 -6.92
C TYR A 29 0.12 0.82 -7.59
N GLU A 30 0.99 1.01 -8.56
CA GLU A 30 0.93 2.15 -9.49
C GLU A 30 -0.09 1.79 -10.58
N VAL A 31 -1.20 2.53 -10.63
CA VAL A 31 -2.33 2.21 -11.52
C VAL A 31 -2.60 3.41 -12.42
N ASP A 32 -2.65 3.15 -13.72
CA ASP A 32 -3.08 4.15 -14.70
C ASP A 32 -4.57 4.46 -14.54
N MET A 33 -4.95 5.73 -14.70
CA MET A 33 -6.34 6.15 -14.52
C MET A 33 -7.39 5.36 -15.34
N PRO A 34 -7.13 4.92 -16.60
CA PRO A 34 -8.08 4.10 -17.35
C PRO A 34 -8.38 2.75 -16.68
N ASP A 35 -7.40 2.21 -15.95
CA ASP A 35 -7.48 0.94 -15.24
C ASP A 35 -7.85 1.12 -13.76
N LEU A 36 -8.29 2.32 -13.35
CA LEU A 36 -8.73 2.62 -11.98
C LEU A 36 -10.17 3.14 -11.93
N ARG A 37 -10.96 2.58 -11.02
CA ARG A 37 -12.30 3.05 -10.63
C ARG A 37 -12.28 3.49 -9.18
N LEU A 38 -12.35 4.81 -8.97
CA LEU A 38 -12.34 5.43 -7.65
C LEU A 38 -13.61 5.09 -6.85
N PRO A 39 -13.52 5.04 -5.52
CA PRO A 39 -14.69 4.90 -4.66
C PRO A 39 -15.61 6.12 -4.80
N SER A 40 -16.91 5.87 -4.90
CA SER A 40 -17.93 6.92 -4.95
C SER A 40 -18.29 7.49 -3.57
N ILE A 41 -18.05 6.72 -2.52
CA ILE A 41 -18.34 7.06 -1.12
C ILE A 41 -17.20 6.64 -0.19
N GLU A 42 -17.10 7.30 0.96
CA GLU A 42 -16.19 6.91 2.04
C GLU A 42 -16.48 5.47 2.50
N GLY A 43 -15.42 4.67 2.68
CA GLY A 43 -15.55 3.26 3.05
C GLY A 43 -16.18 2.35 1.97
N GLY A 44 -16.33 2.85 0.74
CA GLY A 44 -16.77 2.10 -0.43
C GLY A 44 -15.70 1.14 -0.95
N THR A 45 -15.65 0.97 -2.27
CA THR A 45 -14.67 0.09 -2.93
C THR A 45 -13.91 0.84 -4.01
N VAL A 46 -12.64 0.46 -4.19
CA VAL A 46 -11.83 0.85 -5.34
C VAL A 46 -11.61 -0.40 -6.20
N SER A 47 -11.74 -0.27 -7.51
CA SER A 47 -11.45 -1.35 -8.45
C SER A 47 -10.30 -0.96 -9.36
N PHE A 48 -9.33 -1.84 -9.56
CA PHE A 48 -8.17 -1.56 -10.40
C PHE A 48 -7.61 -2.81 -11.05
N LYS A 49 -6.84 -2.65 -12.12
CA LYS A 49 -5.98 -3.71 -12.65
C LYS A 49 -4.55 -3.56 -12.16
N THR A 50 -3.88 -4.69 -11.97
CA THR A 50 -2.44 -4.74 -11.63
C THR A 50 -1.54 -4.90 -12.86
N CYS A 51 -2.14 -5.16 -14.02
CA CYS A 51 -1.49 -5.26 -15.32
C CYS A 51 -2.52 -5.02 -16.44
N SER A 52 -2.08 -4.72 -17.66
CA SER A 52 -2.98 -4.39 -18.79
C SER A 52 -4.00 -5.49 -19.13
N GLU A 53 -3.55 -6.75 -19.06
CA GLU A 53 -4.34 -7.96 -19.35
C GLU A 53 -5.08 -8.51 -18.12
N CYS A 54 -4.85 -7.93 -16.93
CA CYS A 54 -5.42 -8.44 -15.69
C CYS A 54 -6.90 -8.11 -15.58
N GLU A 55 -7.68 -8.98 -14.94
CA GLU A 55 -9.04 -8.65 -14.52
C GLU A 55 -9.05 -7.55 -13.45
N PHE A 56 -10.15 -6.81 -13.37
CA PHE A 56 -10.33 -5.81 -12.32
C PHE A 56 -10.39 -6.50 -10.94
N ARG A 57 -9.45 -6.15 -10.07
CA ARG A 57 -9.51 -6.46 -8.65
C ARG A 57 -10.30 -5.38 -7.93
N THR A 58 -11.21 -5.77 -7.04
CA THR A 58 -11.98 -4.83 -6.22
C THR A 58 -11.62 -4.99 -4.75
N LEU A 59 -11.22 -3.90 -4.10
CA LEU A 59 -10.87 -3.86 -2.68
C LEU A 59 -11.73 -2.86 -1.94
N ARG A 60 -12.07 -3.18 -0.69
CA ARG A 60 -12.76 -2.25 0.21
C ARG A 60 -11.79 -1.17 0.67
N VAL A 61 -12.24 0.08 0.66
CA VAL A 61 -11.52 1.21 1.22
C VAL A 61 -11.76 1.24 2.71
N ARG A 62 -10.69 1.33 3.50
CA ARG A 62 -10.77 1.40 4.97
C ARG A 62 -11.53 2.66 5.39
N SER A 63 -12.31 2.57 6.47
CA SER A 63 -12.84 3.77 7.11
C SER A 63 -11.68 4.64 7.61
N GLY A 64 -11.62 5.90 7.19
CA GLY A 64 -10.49 6.80 7.46
C GLY A 64 -9.27 6.56 6.56
N ALA A 65 -9.45 5.95 5.38
CA ALA A 65 -8.40 5.92 4.35
C ALA A 65 -7.98 7.34 3.95
N ARG A 66 -6.71 7.49 3.59
CA ARG A 66 -6.14 8.78 3.20
C ARG A 66 -6.28 9.01 1.71
N PHE A 67 -6.70 10.20 1.32
CA PHE A 67 -6.70 10.63 -0.08
C PHE A 67 -5.67 11.74 -0.22
N VAL A 68 -4.58 11.49 -0.93
CA VAL A 68 -3.42 12.38 -0.96
C VAL A 68 -3.28 13.00 -2.34
N LEU A 69 -3.41 14.31 -2.43
CA LEU A 69 -3.20 15.09 -3.65
C LEU A 69 -1.95 15.96 -3.46
N ASN A 70 -0.92 15.74 -4.28
CA ASN A 70 0.33 16.52 -4.25
C ASN A 70 0.94 16.61 -2.84
N GLY A 71 0.95 15.46 -2.14
CA GLY A 71 1.50 15.32 -0.79
C GLY A 71 0.60 15.85 0.33
N LYS A 72 -0.61 16.33 0.04
CA LYS A 72 -1.56 16.84 1.04
C LYS A 72 -2.78 15.93 1.17
N ASP A 73 -3.16 15.64 2.41
CA ASP A 73 -4.42 14.94 2.70
C ASP A 73 -5.61 15.83 2.31
N VAL A 74 -6.53 15.27 1.53
CA VAL A 74 -7.77 15.90 1.08
C VAL A 74 -8.96 14.96 1.35
N THR A 75 -10.18 15.48 1.20
CA THR A 75 -11.38 14.63 1.26
C THR A 75 -11.52 13.80 0.00
N LEU A 76 -12.22 12.65 0.06
CA LEU A 76 -12.53 11.85 -1.13
C LEU A 76 -13.15 12.71 -2.25
N LYS A 77 -14.11 13.58 -1.91
CA LYS A 77 -14.74 14.48 -2.88
C LYS A 77 -13.73 15.38 -3.60
N LYS A 78 -12.77 15.95 -2.87
CA LYS A 78 -11.73 16.80 -3.48
C LYS A 78 -10.77 15.96 -4.34
N PHE A 79 -10.42 14.76 -3.88
CA PHE A 79 -9.57 13.84 -4.62
C PHE A 79 -10.21 13.41 -5.95
N THR A 80 -11.47 12.95 -5.93
CA THR A 80 -12.18 12.54 -7.15
C THR A 80 -12.37 13.70 -8.12
N MET A 81 -12.68 14.90 -7.62
CA MET A 81 -12.76 16.11 -8.45
C MET A 81 -11.41 16.45 -9.10
N ALA A 82 -10.32 16.40 -8.34
CA ALA A 82 -8.98 16.71 -8.86
C ALA A 82 -8.59 15.73 -9.97
N VAL A 83 -8.74 14.43 -9.73
CA VAL A 83 -8.46 13.37 -10.71
C VAL A 83 -9.34 13.49 -11.96
N SER A 84 -10.60 13.91 -11.80
CA SER A 84 -11.54 14.06 -12.92
C SER A 84 -11.26 15.29 -13.78
N ASN A 85 -10.57 16.31 -13.25
CA ASN A 85 -10.30 17.58 -13.91
C ASN A 85 -8.95 17.63 -14.64
N VAL A 86 -8.15 16.56 -14.58
CA VAL A 86 -6.87 16.49 -15.31
C VAL A 86 -7.16 16.37 -16.81
N ALA A 87 -6.55 17.24 -17.62
CA ALA A 87 -6.80 17.29 -19.07
C ALA A 87 -6.37 16.01 -19.79
N ASN A 88 -5.17 15.50 -19.47
CA ASN A 88 -4.65 14.24 -19.98
C ASN A 88 -4.72 13.19 -18.88
N ARG A 89 -5.89 12.56 -18.71
CA ARG A 89 -6.09 11.55 -17.68
C ARG A 89 -5.25 10.29 -17.90
N GLU A 90 -4.83 10.05 -19.13
CA GLU A 90 -4.02 8.87 -19.52
C GLU A 90 -2.59 8.94 -18.96
N ASP A 91 -2.09 10.13 -18.62
CA ASP A 91 -0.76 10.31 -18.02
C ASP A 91 -0.78 10.23 -16.48
N LEU A 92 -1.95 10.03 -15.89
CA LEU A 92 -2.15 10.08 -14.45
C LEU A 92 -1.97 8.70 -13.83
N ILE A 93 -0.90 8.56 -13.04
CA ILE A 93 -0.63 7.38 -12.23
C ILE A 93 -1.14 7.62 -10.80
N ILE A 94 -1.86 6.65 -10.26
CA ILE A 94 -2.40 6.68 -8.90
C ILE A 94 -1.82 5.52 -8.11
N ASP A 95 -1.23 5.83 -6.96
CA ASP A 95 -0.71 4.85 -6.02
C ASP A 95 -1.87 4.33 -5.14
N VAL A 96 -2.11 3.01 -5.18
CA VAL A 96 -3.11 2.31 -4.36
C VAL A 96 -2.41 1.55 -3.25
N PHE A 97 -2.55 2.02 -2.00
CA PHE A 97 -1.92 1.39 -0.84
C PHE A 97 -2.82 0.31 -0.25
N HIS A 98 -2.48 -0.95 -0.49
CA HIS A 98 -3.22 -2.13 -0.03
C HIS A 98 -2.58 -2.73 1.22
N HIS A 99 -3.33 -2.74 2.31
CA HIS A 99 -2.94 -3.46 3.52
C HIS A 99 -3.34 -4.94 3.38
N LEU A 100 -2.33 -5.82 3.29
CA LEU A 100 -2.48 -7.22 2.90
C LEU A 100 -3.26 -8.04 3.94
N GLU A 101 -2.99 -7.82 5.23
CA GLU A 101 -3.61 -8.61 6.31
C GLU A 101 -5.09 -8.29 6.50
N SER A 102 -5.46 -7.01 6.36
CA SER A 102 -6.87 -6.58 6.48
C SER A 102 -7.60 -6.60 5.14
N ASN A 103 -6.90 -6.88 4.05
CA ASN A 103 -7.38 -6.84 2.68
C ASN A 103 -8.15 -5.55 2.33
N THR A 104 -7.62 -4.39 2.74
CA THR A 104 -8.26 -3.08 2.53
C THR A 104 -7.30 -2.05 1.96
N VAL A 105 -7.83 -1.10 1.20
CA VAL A 105 -7.08 0.07 0.75
C VAL A 105 -7.04 1.10 1.87
N THR A 106 -5.84 1.55 2.19
CA THR A 106 -5.57 2.48 3.30
C THR A 106 -5.24 3.88 2.82
N ALA A 107 -4.78 4.03 1.58
CA ALA A 107 -4.58 5.31 0.94
C ALA A 107 -4.71 5.22 -0.59
N LEU A 108 -5.14 6.32 -1.19
CA LEU A 108 -4.99 6.62 -2.60
C LEU A 108 -4.17 7.90 -2.74
N MET A 109 -3.15 7.88 -3.59
CA MET A 109 -2.28 9.04 -3.77
C MET A 109 -2.08 9.34 -5.25
N VAL A 110 -2.11 10.63 -5.56
CA VAL A 110 -1.85 11.12 -6.91
C VAL A 110 -0.88 12.30 -6.85
N ARG A 111 0.04 12.33 -7.82
CA ARG A 111 0.95 13.45 -8.07
C ARG A 111 0.57 14.04 -9.43
N VAL A 112 0.09 15.28 -9.43
CA VAL A 112 -0.32 16.07 -10.60
C VAL A 112 0.59 17.27 -10.74
#